data_AF-A0A1U7T8B2-F1
#
_entry.id   AF-A0A1U7T8B2-F1
#
_cell.length_a   1.000
_cell.length_b   1.000
_cell.length_c   1.000
_cell.angle_alpha   90.00
_cell.angle_beta   90.00
_cell.angle_gamma   90.00
#
_symmetry.space_group_name_H-M   'P 1'
#
loop_
_entity.id
_entity.type
_entity.pdbx_description
1 polymer ?
#
loop_
_entity_poly.entity_id
_entity_poly.type
_entity_poly.pdbx_seq_one_letter_code
_entity_poly.pdbx_strand_id
1 'polypeptide(L)'
;MVPGNAAGVAKQFLRCIFHQLAPNGIFPQLFQSTIKDGTFLRTLATSLMDFSELSSIAALSQLLEGLNNKKNLPAGGAMIRCLENIATFMEALPMDSPSSLWTTISNQFQTFFAKLPCVLPLKCSLDSSLRIMICLLKIPSTNATRSLLEPFSKLLSFVIQNAVFTLAYLVELCGLCYRAFTKERDKFYLSRSVVLELLQALKLKSPLPDTNLLLLVQFICADAGTKLAESTILSKQMIAAVPGCGTAAMECARQYISEVLDFMADMHTLTKLKSHMKMCSQPLHEDTFGGHLKVGLAQIAAVEISRGNHRDHKAVTRYLPWLYHPPSAMQPKEFIECVSHIRLLSWLLLGSLTHNAVCPNASSPCLPIPLDAGSHVADHLIVILIGFPEQSKTSVLHMCSLFHAFIFAQLWTVYCEQSAVATNVQSQNEFSFTAILTALEFWSRVTPSILQLMAHNKVMVEMVCLHVISLMEALQECNSTIFVKLIPMWLPMIQSNIKHLSAGLQLRLQAIQNNVNHHSLRTLPGSGQSSAGLAALRKWLQCAQFKMAQVEIQSSEAASQFYPL
;
A
#
# COMPACT_ATOMS: atom_id res chain seq x y z
N MET A 1 44.64 -5.05 -26.12
CA MET A 1 44.27 -6.18 -27.00
C MET A 1 45.43 -6.43 -27.95
N VAL A 2 45.78 -7.70 -28.22
CA VAL A 2 46.81 -8.04 -29.22
C VAL A 2 46.30 -7.65 -30.61
N PRO A 3 47.05 -6.87 -31.42
CA PRO A 3 46.67 -6.53 -32.78
C PRO A 3 46.43 -7.79 -33.62
N GLY A 4 45.34 -7.82 -34.39
CA GLY A 4 45.06 -8.89 -35.36
C GLY A 4 44.26 -10.09 -34.86
N ASN A 5 43.79 -10.12 -33.61
CA ASN A 5 42.83 -11.15 -33.19
C ASN A 5 41.42 -10.86 -33.76
N ALA A 6 40.61 -11.90 -33.96
CA ALA A 6 39.29 -11.79 -34.59
C ALA A 6 38.37 -10.77 -33.89
N ALA A 7 38.42 -10.70 -32.56
CA ALA A 7 37.66 -9.73 -31.77
C ALA A 7 38.09 -8.27 -32.03
N GLY A 8 39.39 -8.02 -32.16
CA GLY A 8 39.92 -6.69 -32.51
C GLY A 8 39.53 -6.27 -33.92
N VAL A 9 39.57 -7.21 -34.88
CA VAL A 9 39.10 -6.97 -36.25
C VAL A 9 37.61 -6.65 -36.26
N ALA A 10 36.79 -7.42 -35.55
CA ALA A 10 35.35 -7.16 -35.42
C ALA A 10 35.05 -5.79 -34.76
N LYS A 11 35.78 -5.44 -33.69
CA LYS A 11 35.66 -4.12 -33.05
C LYS A 11 35.94 -2.99 -34.05
N GLN A 12 37.00 -3.11 -34.84
CA GLN A 12 37.35 -2.08 -35.82
C GLN A 12 36.39 -2.03 -37.01
N PHE A 13 35.87 -3.18 -37.44
CA PHE A 13 34.82 -3.25 -38.44
C PHE A 13 33.57 -2.47 -38.01
N LEU A 14 33.12 -2.66 -36.77
CA LEU A 14 31.99 -1.89 -36.20
C LEU A 14 32.29 -0.38 -36.21
N ARG A 15 33.47 0.02 -35.73
CA ARG A 15 33.87 1.45 -35.71
C ARG A 15 33.83 2.07 -37.10
N CYS A 16 34.45 1.44 -38.10
CA CYS A 16 34.50 1.96 -39.46
C CYS A 16 33.10 2.09 -40.06
N ILE A 17 32.27 1.04 -39.95
CA ILE A 17 30.92 1.05 -40.53
C ILE A 17 30.06 2.13 -39.89
N PHE A 18 30.01 2.19 -38.56
CA PHE A 18 29.14 3.15 -37.88
C PHE A 18 29.64 4.58 -38.03
N HIS A 19 30.95 4.81 -38.14
CA HIS A 19 31.49 6.12 -38.45
C HIS A 19 31.13 6.58 -39.87
N GLN A 20 31.26 5.71 -40.87
CA GLN A 20 30.93 6.06 -42.25
C GLN A 20 29.43 6.24 -42.50
N LEU A 21 28.59 5.47 -41.79
CA LEU A 21 27.13 5.53 -41.94
C LEU A 21 26.46 6.56 -41.01
N ALA A 22 27.17 7.06 -40.00
CA ALA A 22 26.68 8.08 -39.05
C ALA A 22 26.06 9.30 -39.75
N PRO A 23 26.74 9.96 -40.71
CA PRO A 23 26.18 11.11 -41.44
C PRO A 23 24.88 10.80 -42.22
N ASN A 24 24.66 9.52 -42.56
CA ASN A 24 23.48 9.06 -43.31
C ASN A 24 22.31 8.65 -42.39
N GLY A 25 22.37 8.95 -41.10
CA GLY A 25 21.27 8.71 -40.16
C GLY A 25 21.08 7.23 -39.80
N ILE A 26 22.16 6.45 -39.75
CA ILE A 26 22.10 5.02 -39.40
C ILE A 26 21.56 4.77 -37.99
N PHE A 27 21.88 5.63 -37.02
CA PHE A 27 21.50 5.41 -35.62
C PHE A 27 19.99 5.42 -35.40
N PRO A 28 19.21 6.44 -35.85
CA PRO A 28 17.75 6.38 -35.76
C PRO A 28 17.16 5.11 -36.40
N GLN A 29 17.69 4.66 -37.54
CA GLN A 29 17.18 3.47 -38.24
C GLN A 29 17.51 2.19 -37.46
N LEU A 30 18.76 2.03 -37.01
CA LEU A 30 19.19 0.88 -36.23
C LEU A 30 18.37 0.73 -34.95
N PHE A 31 18.18 1.81 -34.21
CA PHE A 31 17.48 1.75 -32.93
C PHE A 31 15.97 1.51 -33.09
N GLN A 32 15.37 1.74 -34.25
CA GLN A 32 13.98 1.35 -34.53
C GLN A 32 13.83 -0.10 -35.04
N SER A 33 14.95 -0.73 -35.42
CA SER A 33 14.98 -2.08 -35.99
C SER A 33 14.86 -3.18 -34.95
N THR A 34 14.48 -4.37 -35.40
CA THR A 34 14.46 -5.59 -34.58
C THR A 34 15.86 -6.20 -34.56
N ILE A 35 16.57 -6.05 -33.44
CA ILE A 35 17.90 -6.62 -33.23
C ILE A 35 17.72 -7.98 -32.55
N LYS A 36 18.07 -9.07 -33.25
CA LYS A 36 17.89 -10.44 -32.74
C LYS A 36 18.84 -10.79 -31.58
N ASP A 37 20.06 -10.26 -31.64
CA ASP A 37 21.07 -10.45 -30.60
C ASP A 37 20.98 -9.33 -29.55
N GLY A 38 20.48 -9.67 -28.36
CA GLY A 38 20.33 -8.72 -27.26
C GLY A 38 21.64 -8.14 -26.72
N THR A 39 22.79 -8.72 -27.08
CA THR A 39 24.11 -8.21 -26.67
C THR A 39 24.70 -7.19 -27.64
N PHE A 40 24.18 -7.12 -28.88
CA PHE A 40 24.77 -6.35 -29.96
C PHE A 40 24.96 -4.86 -29.60
N LEU A 41 23.94 -4.20 -29.04
CA LEU A 41 24.03 -2.79 -28.68
C LEU A 41 25.03 -2.51 -27.56
N ARG A 42 25.20 -3.44 -26.61
CA ARG A 42 26.22 -3.34 -25.56
C ARG A 42 27.62 -3.51 -26.15
N THR A 43 27.78 -4.45 -27.09
CA THR A 43 29.02 -4.63 -27.86
C THR A 43 29.35 -3.40 -28.71
N LEU A 44 28.34 -2.78 -29.33
CA LEU A 44 28.52 -1.54 -30.09
C LEU A 44 28.95 -0.38 -29.18
N ALA A 45 28.27 -0.18 -28.05
CA ALA A 45 28.60 0.87 -27.08
C ALA A 45 30.05 0.74 -26.58
N THR A 46 30.46 -0.47 -26.19
CA THR A 46 31.83 -0.74 -25.73
C THR A 46 32.86 -0.63 -26.85
N SER A 47 32.49 -0.96 -28.09
CA SER A 47 33.37 -0.81 -29.26
C SER A 47 33.69 0.66 -29.57
N LEU A 48 32.71 1.55 -29.38
CA LEU A 48 32.83 2.99 -29.65
C LEU A 48 33.36 3.80 -28.45
N MET A 49 33.45 3.21 -27.25
CA MET A 49 33.76 3.94 -26.02
C MET A 49 35.09 4.71 -26.06
N ASP A 50 36.14 4.10 -26.59
CA ASP A 50 37.50 4.62 -26.73
C ASP A 50 37.82 5.12 -28.14
N PHE A 51 36.82 5.30 -29.01
CA PHE A 51 37.01 5.75 -30.38
C PHE A 51 36.78 7.26 -30.50
N SER A 52 37.84 8.01 -30.82
CA SER A 52 37.83 9.48 -30.82
C SER A 52 36.99 10.11 -31.92
N GLU A 53 36.92 9.49 -33.11
CA GLU A 53 36.16 10.01 -34.25
C GLU A 53 34.65 9.86 -34.07
N LEU A 54 34.22 8.85 -33.30
CA LEU A 54 32.82 8.59 -32.98
C LEU A 54 32.76 7.86 -31.64
N SER A 55 32.67 8.62 -30.56
CA SER A 55 32.46 8.04 -29.24
C SER A 55 31.05 7.47 -29.10
N SER A 56 30.86 6.53 -28.19
CA SER A 56 29.54 5.98 -27.87
C SER A 56 28.54 7.05 -27.39
N ILE A 57 29.04 8.09 -26.72
CA ILE A 57 28.27 9.27 -26.31
C ILE A 57 27.87 10.12 -27.53
N ALA A 58 28.78 10.31 -28.49
CA ALA A 58 28.48 11.01 -29.74
C ALA A 58 27.44 10.25 -30.58
N ALA A 59 27.50 8.92 -30.62
CA ALA A 59 26.50 8.08 -31.27
C ALA A 59 25.09 8.28 -30.67
N LEU A 60 24.99 8.36 -29.33
CA LEU A 60 23.72 8.68 -28.65
C LEU A 60 23.23 10.09 -29.01
N SER A 61 24.12 11.08 -29.07
CA SER A 61 23.78 12.44 -29.48
C SER A 61 23.22 12.49 -30.91
N GLN A 62 23.86 11.80 -31.86
CA GLN A 62 23.38 11.74 -33.25
C GLN A 62 22.05 10.98 -33.39
N LEU A 63 21.84 9.94 -32.58
CA LEU A 63 20.55 9.24 -32.50
C LEU A 63 19.43 10.20 -32.09
N LEU A 64 19.61 10.91 -30.97
CA LEU A 64 18.60 11.82 -30.44
C LEU A 64 18.35 13.01 -31.34
N GLU A 65 19.40 13.56 -31.96
CA GLU A 65 19.29 14.59 -32.99
C GLU A 65 18.41 14.11 -34.15
N GLY A 66 18.71 12.93 -34.71
CA GLY A 66 17.93 12.36 -35.81
C GLY A 66 16.47 12.04 -35.45
N LEU A 67 16.19 11.66 -34.20
CA LEU A 67 14.81 11.49 -33.71
C LEU A 67 14.10 12.83 -33.53
N ASN A 68 14.78 13.84 -32.98
CA ASN A 68 14.19 15.14 -32.69
C ASN A 68 13.97 16.01 -33.94
N ASN A 69 14.79 15.84 -34.97
CA ASN A 69 14.66 16.52 -36.26
C ASN A 69 13.40 16.09 -37.03
N LYS A 70 12.82 14.93 -36.70
CA LYS A 70 11.53 14.51 -37.27
C LYS A 70 10.39 15.30 -36.63
N LYS A 71 9.39 15.66 -37.45
CA LYS A 71 8.16 16.32 -37.00
C LYS A 71 7.47 15.52 -35.89
N ASN A 72 7.34 14.20 -36.11
CA ASN A 72 6.76 13.26 -35.15
C ASN A 72 7.75 12.13 -34.85
N LEU A 73 7.75 11.66 -33.60
CA LEU A 73 8.42 10.42 -33.23
C LEU A 73 7.72 9.21 -33.88
N PRO A 74 8.40 8.06 -34.02
CA PRO A 74 7.76 6.81 -34.38
C PRO A 74 6.59 6.52 -33.44
N ALA A 75 5.50 5.92 -33.93
CA ALA A 75 4.33 5.61 -33.11
C ALA A 75 4.29 4.15 -32.66
N GLY A 76 3.65 3.90 -31.52
CA GLY A 76 3.30 2.56 -31.07
C GLY A 76 4.51 1.65 -30.84
N GLY A 77 4.43 0.42 -31.36
CA GLY A 77 5.46 -0.61 -31.15
C GLY A 77 6.86 -0.24 -31.66
N ALA A 78 6.96 0.61 -32.68
CA ALA A 78 8.26 1.09 -33.16
C ALA A 78 8.97 1.98 -32.14
N MET A 79 8.22 2.82 -31.42
CA MET A 79 8.78 3.65 -30.35
C MET A 79 9.17 2.80 -29.15
N ILE A 80 8.35 1.83 -28.75
CA ILE A 80 8.69 0.91 -27.64
C ILE A 80 10.01 0.21 -27.91
N ARG A 81 10.19 -0.37 -29.11
CA ARG A 81 11.45 -1.01 -29.50
C ARG A 81 12.62 -0.04 -29.46
N CYS A 82 12.41 1.18 -29.93
CA CYS A 82 13.44 2.21 -29.91
C CYS A 82 13.82 2.63 -28.48
N LEU A 83 12.87 2.75 -27.55
CA LEU A 83 13.16 2.96 -26.13
C LEU A 83 13.95 1.78 -25.54
N GLU A 84 13.58 0.54 -25.84
CA GLU A 84 14.29 -0.64 -25.34
C GLU A 84 15.75 -0.69 -25.83
N ASN A 85 15.95 -0.37 -27.11
CA ASN A 85 17.28 -0.28 -27.71
C ASN A 85 18.09 0.89 -27.10
N ILE A 86 17.49 2.07 -26.89
CA ILE A 86 18.15 3.20 -26.22
C ILE A 86 18.56 2.81 -24.80
N ALA A 87 17.65 2.23 -24.01
CA ALA A 87 17.93 1.78 -22.65
C ALA A 87 19.10 0.79 -22.62
N THR A 88 19.06 -0.24 -23.47
CA THR A 88 20.11 -1.27 -23.54
C THR A 88 21.48 -0.70 -23.93
N PHE A 89 21.50 0.27 -24.84
CA PHE A 89 22.74 0.95 -25.23
C PHE A 89 23.27 1.84 -24.10
N MET A 90 22.41 2.63 -23.45
CA MET A 90 22.79 3.54 -22.37
C MET A 90 23.31 2.81 -21.13
N GLU A 91 22.81 1.63 -20.81
CA GLU A 91 23.33 0.79 -19.72
C GLU A 91 24.78 0.35 -19.91
N ALA A 92 25.29 0.35 -21.15
CA ALA A 92 26.67 0.03 -21.46
C ALA A 92 27.58 1.26 -21.58
N LEU A 93 27.04 2.48 -21.40
CA LEU A 93 27.80 3.71 -21.43
C LEU A 93 28.47 4.00 -20.08
N PRO A 94 29.62 4.69 -20.06
CA PRO A 94 30.28 5.12 -18.83
C PRO A 94 29.57 6.39 -18.30
N MET A 95 28.35 6.23 -17.78
CA MET A 95 27.48 7.37 -17.40
C MET A 95 28.11 8.30 -16.35
N ASP A 96 28.90 7.75 -15.43
CA ASP A 96 29.56 8.50 -14.35
C ASP A 96 30.83 9.25 -14.83
N SER A 97 31.30 8.98 -16.05
CA SER A 97 32.49 9.64 -16.60
C SER A 97 32.17 11.05 -17.11
N PRO A 98 33.06 12.05 -16.89
CA PRO A 98 32.87 13.39 -17.42
C PRO A 98 32.84 13.40 -18.94
N SER A 99 31.92 14.17 -19.53
CA SER A 99 31.86 14.41 -20.97
C SER A 99 31.26 15.79 -21.26
N SER A 100 31.82 16.49 -22.26
CA SER A 100 31.28 17.78 -22.73
C SER A 100 29.92 17.62 -23.43
N LEU A 101 29.58 16.41 -23.89
CA LEU A 101 28.34 16.13 -24.60
C LEU A 101 27.13 15.93 -23.67
N TRP A 102 27.34 15.76 -22.36
CA TRP A 102 26.23 15.49 -21.44
C TRP A 102 25.18 16.58 -21.38
N THR A 103 25.58 17.85 -21.42
CA THR A 103 24.63 18.97 -21.49
C THR A 103 23.79 18.91 -22.77
N THR A 104 24.42 18.63 -23.92
CA THR A 104 23.73 18.47 -25.21
C THR A 104 22.73 17.31 -25.17
N ILE A 105 23.16 16.16 -24.65
CA ILE A 105 22.31 14.97 -24.52
C ILE A 105 21.12 15.24 -23.60
N SER A 106 21.32 15.90 -22.46
CA SER A 106 20.22 16.29 -21.58
C SER A 106 19.22 17.19 -22.30
N ASN A 107 19.66 18.20 -23.04
CA ASN A 107 18.77 19.09 -23.80
C ASN A 107 17.99 18.34 -24.90
N GLN A 108 18.65 17.41 -25.60
CA GLN A 108 18.00 16.57 -26.60
C GLN A 108 16.95 15.64 -25.96
N PHE A 109 17.25 15.08 -24.79
CA PHE A 109 16.29 14.26 -24.04
C PHE A 109 15.09 15.07 -23.53
N GLN A 110 15.26 16.33 -23.12
CA GLN A 110 14.11 17.18 -22.79
C GLN A 110 13.13 17.28 -23.97
N THR A 111 13.65 17.56 -25.17
CA THR A 111 12.85 17.65 -26.40
C THR A 111 12.20 16.31 -26.74
N PHE A 112 12.95 15.22 -26.59
CA PHE A 112 12.48 13.87 -26.87
C PHE A 112 11.34 13.47 -25.91
N PHE A 113 11.51 13.65 -24.60
CA PHE A 113 10.50 13.33 -23.60
C PHE A 113 9.24 14.20 -23.71
N ALA A 114 9.36 15.45 -24.16
CA ALA A 114 8.20 16.29 -24.39
C ALA A 114 7.29 15.73 -25.52
N LYS A 115 7.86 15.09 -26.54
CA LYS A 115 7.12 14.47 -27.65
C LYS A 115 6.63 13.05 -27.35
N LEU A 116 7.26 12.37 -26.38
CA LEU A 116 7.12 10.94 -26.17
C LEU A 116 5.69 10.49 -25.74
N PRO A 117 5.02 11.11 -24.75
CA PRO A 117 3.67 10.68 -24.33
C PRO A 117 2.64 10.62 -25.47
N CYS A 118 2.77 11.47 -26.49
CA CYS A 118 1.83 11.54 -27.61
C CYS A 118 1.92 10.35 -28.57
N VAL A 119 2.99 9.54 -28.50
CA VAL A 119 3.24 8.44 -29.46
C VAL A 119 3.29 7.06 -28.80
N LEU A 120 3.28 7.01 -27.47
CA LEU A 120 3.33 5.77 -26.72
C LEU A 120 1.97 5.07 -26.69
N PRO A 121 1.92 3.75 -26.89
CA PRO A 121 0.67 3.02 -26.73
C PRO A 121 0.31 2.86 -25.25
N LEU A 122 -0.98 2.68 -24.98
CA LEU A 122 -1.49 2.46 -23.63
C LEU A 122 -1.37 0.98 -23.24
N LYS A 123 -1.36 0.68 -21.93
CA LYS A 123 -1.36 -0.68 -21.36
C LYS A 123 -0.16 -1.56 -21.78
N CYS A 124 0.95 -0.95 -22.21
CA CYS A 124 2.21 -1.65 -22.48
C CYS A 124 3.23 -1.44 -21.36
N SER A 125 4.26 -2.29 -21.28
CA SER A 125 5.40 -2.02 -20.40
C SER A 125 6.20 -0.81 -20.90
N LEU A 126 6.49 0.13 -20.00
CA LEU A 126 7.37 1.28 -20.25
C LEU A 126 8.62 1.28 -19.35
N ASP A 127 9.05 0.11 -18.89
CA ASP A 127 10.26 -0.04 -18.07
C ASP A 127 11.51 0.54 -18.75
N SER A 128 11.60 0.46 -20.08
CA SER A 128 12.67 1.08 -20.86
C SER A 128 12.74 2.60 -20.68
N SER A 129 11.60 3.29 -20.53
CA SER A 129 11.56 4.72 -20.25
C SER A 129 12.17 5.02 -18.88
N LEU A 130 11.80 4.25 -17.85
CA LEU A 130 12.35 4.39 -16.49
C LEU A 130 13.86 4.08 -16.47
N ARG A 131 14.31 3.05 -17.17
CA ARG A 131 15.73 2.69 -17.31
C ARG A 131 16.56 3.81 -17.94
N ILE A 132 16.04 4.47 -18.99
CA ILE A 132 16.68 5.65 -19.58
C ILE A 132 16.80 6.78 -18.56
N MET A 133 15.72 7.08 -17.83
CA MET A 133 15.73 8.12 -16.79
C MET A 133 16.75 7.81 -15.68
N ILE A 134 16.83 6.54 -15.26
CA ILE A 134 17.83 6.03 -14.29
C ILE A 134 19.26 6.26 -14.81
N CYS A 135 19.55 5.91 -16.07
CA CYS A 135 20.86 6.15 -16.67
C CYS A 135 21.19 7.65 -16.68
N LEU A 136 20.24 8.50 -17.04
CA LEU A 136 20.45 9.95 -17.11
C LEU A 136 20.73 10.59 -15.74
N LEU A 137 20.16 10.07 -14.64
CA LEU A 137 20.48 10.56 -13.29
C LEU A 137 21.90 10.21 -12.82
N LYS A 138 22.59 9.27 -13.49
CA LYS A 138 23.99 8.91 -13.19
C LYS A 138 25.00 9.88 -13.82
N ILE A 139 24.55 10.80 -14.69
CA ILE A 139 25.43 11.80 -15.31
C ILE A 139 26.02 12.74 -14.24
N PRO A 140 27.35 12.97 -14.20
CA PRO A 140 28.03 13.77 -13.15
C PRO A 140 27.80 15.30 -13.29
N SER A 141 26.79 15.74 -14.05
CA SER A 141 26.48 17.15 -14.30
C SER A 141 25.14 17.51 -13.67
N THR A 142 25.18 18.01 -12.43
CA THR A 142 23.99 18.30 -11.61
C THR A 142 23.04 19.30 -12.29
N ASN A 143 23.55 20.29 -13.04
CA ASN A 143 22.68 21.25 -13.72
C ASN A 143 21.95 20.61 -14.91
N ALA A 144 22.64 19.77 -15.68
CA ALA A 144 22.06 19.06 -16.82
C ALA A 144 21.00 18.05 -16.34
N THR A 145 21.29 17.28 -15.29
CA THR A 145 20.32 16.33 -14.71
C THR A 145 19.14 17.04 -14.04
N ARG A 146 19.37 18.17 -13.34
CA ARG A 146 18.29 18.95 -12.73
C ARG A 146 17.27 19.46 -13.75
N SER A 147 17.75 19.85 -14.94
CA SER A 147 16.88 20.32 -16.02
C SER A 147 15.92 19.24 -16.56
N LEU A 148 16.21 17.97 -16.31
CA LEU A 148 15.39 16.83 -16.72
C LEU A 148 14.27 16.48 -15.74
N LEU A 149 14.28 17.02 -14.51
CA LEU A 149 13.30 16.67 -13.46
C LEU A 149 11.86 16.92 -13.87
N GLU A 150 11.59 18.04 -14.55
CA GLU A 150 10.24 18.37 -15.02
C GLU A 150 9.76 17.46 -16.17
N PRO A 151 10.53 17.26 -17.27
CA PRO A 151 10.22 16.24 -18.27
C PRO A 151 10.05 14.84 -17.67
N PHE A 152 10.88 14.47 -16.70
CA PHE A 152 10.79 13.19 -15.98
C PHE A 152 9.47 13.06 -15.25
N SER A 153 9.05 14.08 -14.52
CA SER A 153 7.78 14.06 -13.78
C SER A 153 6.58 13.89 -14.73
N LYS A 154 6.58 14.58 -15.89
CA LYS A 154 5.50 14.44 -16.88
C LYS A 154 5.45 13.05 -17.49
N LEU A 155 6.59 12.50 -17.88
CA LEU A 155 6.66 11.15 -18.42
C LEU A 155 6.28 10.11 -17.37
N LEU A 156 6.73 10.30 -16.13
CA LEU A 156 6.42 9.41 -15.01
C LEU A 156 4.91 9.41 -14.69
N SER A 157 4.28 10.58 -14.67
CA SER A 157 2.82 10.70 -14.55
C SER A 157 2.10 9.93 -15.66
N PHE A 158 2.54 10.07 -16.91
CA PHE A 158 2.00 9.28 -18.03
C PHE A 158 2.17 7.77 -17.82
N VAL A 159 3.36 7.31 -17.41
CA VAL A 159 3.65 5.89 -17.14
C VAL A 159 2.73 5.33 -16.05
N ILE A 160 2.58 6.06 -14.94
CA ILE A 160 1.73 5.66 -13.82
C ILE A 160 0.26 5.55 -14.22
N GLN A 161 -0.23 6.50 -15.02
CA GLN A 161 -1.64 6.55 -15.43
C GLN A 161 -1.99 5.55 -16.54
N ASN A 162 -1.05 5.30 -17.47
CA ASN A 162 -1.41 4.71 -18.76
C ASN A 162 -0.65 3.42 -19.11
N ALA A 163 0.39 3.05 -18.37
CA ALA A 163 1.28 1.95 -18.72
C ALA A 163 1.42 0.91 -17.60
N VAL A 164 2.09 -0.19 -17.93
CA VAL A 164 2.56 -1.17 -16.95
C VAL A 164 4.02 -0.83 -16.63
N PHE A 165 4.40 -0.90 -15.36
CA PHE A 165 5.77 -0.67 -14.93
C PHE A 165 6.16 -1.58 -13.77
N THR A 166 7.46 -1.84 -13.66
CA THR A 166 8.06 -2.58 -12.55
C THR A 166 8.44 -1.63 -11.43
N LEU A 167 7.95 -1.89 -10.21
CA LEU A 167 8.19 -1.06 -9.03
C LEU A 167 9.68 -0.86 -8.72
N ALA A 168 10.53 -1.87 -8.98
CA ALA A 168 11.97 -1.79 -8.80
C ALA A 168 12.60 -0.57 -9.49
N TYR A 169 12.22 -0.31 -10.74
CA TYR A 169 12.72 0.82 -11.51
C TYR A 169 12.18 2.14 -10.98
N LEU A 170 10.92 2.20 -10.54
CA LEU A 170 10.37 3.40 -9.91
C LEU A 170 11.12 3.78 -8.63
N VAL A 171 11.41 2.77 -7.80
CA VAL A 171 12.15 2.91 -6.56
C VAL A 171 13.59 3.34 -6.82
N GLU A 172 14.29 2.68 -7.75
CA GLU A 172 15.66 3.06 -8.13
C GLU A 172 15.70 4.50 -8.68
N LEU A 173 14.78 4.86 -9.57
CA LEU A 173 14.68 6.20 -10.15
C LEU A 173 14.54 7.28 -9.06
N CYS A 174 13.59 7.09 -8.13
CA CYS A 174 13.35 8.05 -7.05
C CYS A 174 14.50 8.08 -6.05
N GLY A 175 15.09 6.93 -5.72
CA GLY A 175 16.25 6.82 -4.84
C GLY A 175 17.51 7.48 -5.41
N LEU A 176 17.75 7.35 -6.72
CA LEU A 176 18.81 8.07 -7.41
C LEU A 176 18.56 9.57 -7.43
N CYS A 177 17.34 10.02 -7.70
CA CYS A 177 16.97 11.44 -7.63
C CYS A 177 17.24 12.02 -6.24
N TYR A 178 16.83 11.30 -5.19
CA TYR A 178 17.07 11.71 -3.81
C TYR A 178 18.57 11.86 -3.46
N ARG A 179 19.42 10.98 -4.02
CA ARG A 179 20.88 11.01 -3.81
C ARG A 179 21.61 12.00 -4.70
N ALA A 180 21.12 12.24 -5.92
CA ALA A 180 21.79 13.07 -6.93
C ALA A 180 21.78 14.57 -6.59
N PHE A 181 20.85 15.02 -5.77
CA PHE A 181 20.69 16.44 -5.42
C PHE A 181 20.92 16.69 -3.93
N THR A 182 21.35 17.91 -3.61
CA THR A 182 21.54 18.37 -2.22
C THR A 182 20.37 19.23 -1.72
N LYS A 183 19.74 20.00 -2.61
CA LYS A 183 18.58 20.85 -2.28
C LYS A 183 17.32 20.01 -2.15
N GLU A 184 16.63 20.12 -1.00
CA GLU A 184 15.43 19.33 -0.69
C GLU A 184 14.35 19.37 -1.79
N ARG A 185 14.10 20.55 -2.37
CA ARG A 185 13.13 20.70 -3.47
C ARG A 185 13.43 19.76 -4.64
N ASP A 186 14.71 19.65 -5.01
CA ASP A 186 15.14 18.86 -6.16
C ASP A 186 15.29 17.37 -5.75
N LYS A 187 15.75 17.09 -4.51
CA LYS A 187 15.83 15.73 -3.94
C LYS A 187 14.48 15.00 -3.95
N PHE A 188 13.45 15.69 -3.48
CA PHE A 188 12.11 15.13 -3.32
C PHE A 188 11.28 15.18 -4.60
N TYR A 189 11.79 15.73 -5.71
CA TYR A 189 10.98 16.09 -6.88
C TYR A 189 10.18 14.90 -7.41
N LEU A 190 10.86 13.80 -7.76
CA LEU A 190 10.20 12.62 -8.34
C LEU A 190 9.33 11.88 -7.32
N SER A 191 9.83 11.64 -6.11
CA SER A 191 9.05 10.97 -5.05
C SER A 191 7.78 11.73 -4.71
N ARG A 192 7.85 13.07 -4.66
CA ARG A 192 6.68 13.93 -4.47
C ARG A 192 5.70 13.82 -5.63
N SER A 193 6.17 13.80 -6.87
CA SER A 193 5.28 13.58 -8.04
C SER A 193 4.53 12.26 -7.94
N VAL A 194 5.19 11.17 -7.54
CA VAL A 194 4.56 9.86 -7.33
C VAL A 194 3.49 9.91 -6.24
N VAL A 195 3.80 10.52 -5.09
CA VAL A 195 2.85 10.70 -3.98
C VAL A 195 1.66 11.55 -4.41
N LEU A 196 1.87 12.60 -5.20
CA LEU A 196 0.79 13.45 -5.71
C LEU A 196 -0.12 12.69 -6.67
N GLU A 197 0.40 11.82 -7.54
CA GLU A 197 -0.43 10.95 -8.39
C GLU A 197 -1.34 10.03 -7.57
N LEU A 198 -0.80 9.41 -6.50
CA LEU A 198 -1.61 8.62 -5.56
C LEU A 198 -2.73 9.49 -4.97
N LEU A 199 -2.43 10.69 -4.49
CA LEU A 199 -3.44 11.57 -3.88
C LEU A 199 -4.49 12.04 -4.87
N GLN A 200 -4.13 12.33 -6.13
CA GLN A 200 -5.13 12.65 -7.16
C GLN A 200 -6.04 11.45 -7.42
N ALA A 201 -5.51 10.23 -7.41
CA ALA A 201 -6.31 9.02 -7.57
C ALA A 201 -7.24 8.77 -6.37
N LEU A 202 -6.77 8.98 -5.14
CA LEU A 202 -7.60 8.89 -3.93
C LEU A 202 -8.73 9.94 -3.92
N LYS A 203 -8.47 11.12 -4.49
CA LYS A 203 -9.47 12.18 -4.70
C LYS A 203 -10.37 11.94 -5.93
N LEU A 204 -10.22 10.79 -6.61
CA LEU A 204 -10.97 10.44 -7.82
C LEU A 204 -10.85 11.48 -8.95
N LYS A 205 -9.70 12.16 -9.02
CA LYS A 205 -9.36 13.16 -10.05
C LYS A 205 -8.57 12.56 -11.21
N SER A 206 -7.95 11.40 -11.00
CA SER A 206 -7.16 10.69 -11.99
C SER A 206 -7.47 9.18 -11.90
N PRO A 207 -7.94 8.54 -12.98
CA PRO A 207 -8.15 7.10 -12.99
C PRO A 207 -6.81 6.37 -13.15
N LEU A 208 -6.46 5.53 -12.18
CA LEU A 208 -5.27 4.66 -12.24
C LEU A 208 -5.69 3.19 -12.36
N PRO A 209 -4.92 2.35 -13.09
CA PRO A 209 -5.09 0.90 -13.02
C PRO A 209 -4.90 0.37 -11.59
N ASP A 210 -5.69 -0.64 -11.19
CA ASP A 210 -5.68 -1.21 -9.84
C ASP A 210 -4.27 -1.59 -9.35
N THR A 211 -3.52 -2.30 -10.21
CA THR A 211 -2.15 -2.71 -9.91
C THR A 211 -1.27 -1.49 -9.68
N ASN A 212 -1.34 -0.47 -10.54
CA ASN A 212 -0.50 0.72 -10.42
C ASN A 212 -0.80 1.47 -9.12
N LEU A 213 -2.07 1.61 -8.74
CA LEU A 213 -2.45 2.25 -7.48
C LEU A 213 -1.86 1.52 -6.28
N LEU A 214 -1.95 0.18 -6.23
CA LEU A 214 -1.35 -0.60 -5.15
C LEU A 214 0.18 -0.55 -5.18
N LEU A 215 0.82 -0.45 -6.36
CA LEU A 215 2.26 -0.21 -6.46
C LEU A 215 2.68 1.14 -5.89
N LEU A 216 1.87 2.20 -6.06
CA LEU A 216 2.13 3.50 -5.43
C LEU A 216 2.01 3.44 -3.90
N VAL A 217 1.04 2.67 -3.40
CA VAL A 217 0.94 2.42 -1.94
C VAL A 217 2.17 1.63 -1.46
N GLN A 218 2.55 0.56 -2.17
CA GLN A 218 3.74 -0.24 -1.84
C GLN A 218 5.04 0.59 -1.88
N PHE A 219 5.15 1.56 -2.80
CA PHE A 219 6.27 2.49 -2.89
C PHE A 219 6.43 3.30 -1.59
N ILE A 220 5.34 3.83 -1.04
CA ILE A 220 5.36 4.55 0.24
C ILE A 220 5.61 3.57 1.41
N CYS A 221 4.98 2.39 1.38
CA CYS A 221 5.17 1.36 2.41
C CYS A 221 6.64 0.99 2.59
N ALA A 222 7.37 0.78 1.48
CA ALA A 222 8.79 0.43 1.50
C ALA A 222 9.64 1.43 2.30
N ASP A 223 9.43 2.72 2.05
CA ASP A 223 10.11 3.81 2.75
C ASP A 223 9.67 3.96 4.22
N ALA A 224 8.40 3.67 4.51
CA ALA A 224 7.87 3.65 5.87
C ALA A 224 8.40 2.49 6.72
N GLY A 225 9.08 1.50 6.11
CA GLY A 225 9.54 0.28 6.78
C GLY A 225 8.47 -0.80 6.89
N THR A 226 7.46 -0.77 6.02
CA THR A 226 6.37 -1.76 5.94
C THR A 226 6.25 -2.33 4.53
N LYS A 227 5.31 -3.25 4.33
CA LYS A 227 4.94 -3.76 3.00
C LYS A 227 3.49 -4.21 2.98
N LEU A 228 2.89 -4.20 1.80
CA LEU A 228 1.59 -4.79 1.57
C LEU A 228 1.64 -6.31 1.69
N ALA A 229 0.51 -6.89 2.09
CA ALA A 229 0.32 -8.33 2.02
C ALA A 229 0.17 -8.80 0.56
N GLU A 230 0.58 -10.03 0.29
CA GLU A 230 0.34 -10.67 -1.01
C GLU A 230 -1.16 -10.79 -1.27
N SER A 231 -1.55 -10.59 -2.53
CA SER A 231 -2.94 -10.65 -2.98
C SER A 231 -3.01 -11.21 -4.40
N THR A 232 -4.23 -11.40 -4.90
CA THR A 232 -4.47 -11.76 -6.31
C THR A 232 -3.98 -10.69 -7.29
N ILE A 233 -3.87 -9.43 -6.84
CA ILE A 233 -3.47 -8.27 -7.64
C ILE A 233 -1.96 -8.04 -7.57
N LEU A 234 -1.38 -8.16 -6.37
CA LEU A 234 0.05 -7.97 -6.11
C LEU A 234 0.71 -9.28 -5.70
N SER A 235 1.57 -9.80 -6.57
CA SER A 235 2.38 -10.98 -6.29
C SER A 235 3.55 -10.67 -5.37
N LYS A 236 4.06 -11.71 -4.67
CA LYS A 236 5.27 -11.58 -3.85
C LYS A 236 6.48 -11.00 -4.59
N GLN A 237 6.63 -11.29 -5.89
CA GLN A 237 7.75 -10.77 -6.70
C GLN A 237 7.66 -9.25 -6.89
N MET A 238 6.45 -8.72 -7.11
CA MET A 238 6.21 -7.29 -7.25
C MET A 238 6.53 -6.53 -5.95
N ILE A 239 6.30 -7.16 -4.80
CA ILE A 239 6.54 -6.59 -3.46
C ILE A 239 8.02 -6.71 -3.06
N ALA A 240 8.68 -7.84 -3.36
CA ALA A 240 10.03 -8.14 -2.92
C ALA A 240 11.13 -7.43 -3.75
N ALA A 241 10.83 -7.00 -4.97
CA ALA A 241 11.79 -6.40 -5.89
C ALA A 241 12.10 -4.92 -5.59
N VAL A 242 12.11 -4.50 -4.32
CA VAL A 242 12.33 -3.11 -3.93
C VAL A 242 13.79 -2.94 -3.47
N PRO A 243 14.65 -2.23 -4.24
CA PRO A 243 16.00 -1.90 -3.80
C PRO A 243 15.97 -1.13 -2.49
N GLY A 244 16.93 -1.37 -1.58
CA GLY A 244 17.05 -0.65 -0.29
C GLY A 244 17.47 0.82 -0.41
N CYS A 245 17.14 1.51 -1.50
CA CYS A 245 17.39 2.92 -1.66
C CYS A 245 16.26 3.74 -1.02
N GLY A 246 16.58 4.56 -0.01
CA GLY A 246 15.62 5.50 0.56
C GLY A 246 15.18 6.51 -0.51
N THR A 247 13.88 6.51 -0.82
CA THR A 247 13.29 7.40 -1.84
C THR A 247 12.76 8.70 -1.23
N ALA A 248 12.67 8.76 0.09
CA ALA A 248 11.97 9.76 0.88
C ALA A 248 10.47 9.95 0.50
N ALA A 249 9.84 8.88 0.02
CA ALA A 249 8.42 8.84 -0.31
C ALA A 249 7.55 9.10 0.93
N MET A 250 7.92 8.50 2.07
CA MET A 250 7.18 8.67 3.32
C MET A 250 7.25 10.11 3.84
N GLU A 251 8.41 10.78 3.72
CA GLU A 251 8.55 12.21 4.03
C GLU A 251 7.62 13.07 3.18
N CYS A 252 7.47 12.74 1.89
CA CYS A 252 6.56 13.43 0.99
C CYS A 252 5.07 13.18 1.34
N ALA A 253 4.75 11.96 1.78
CA ALA A 253 3.39 11.53 2.14
C ALA A 253 2.92 12.05 3.50
N ARG A 254 3.83 12.31 4.44
CA ARG A 254 3.53 12.67 5.84
C ARG A 254 2.56 13.84 6.00
N GLN A 255 2.63 14.84 5.13
CA GLN A 255 1.75 16.00 5.18
C GLN A 255 0.30 15.70 4.75
N TYR A 256 0.05 14.54 4.14
CA TYR A 256 -1.25 14.14 3.58
C TYR A 256 -1.94 13.02 4.37
N ILE A 257 -1.44 12.66 5.55
CA ILE A 257 -2.04 11.60 6.38
C ILE A 257 -3.50 11.91 6.73
N SER A 258 -3.85 13.17 6.98
CA SER A 258 -5.24 13.57 7.19
C SER A 258 -6.13 13.21 5.98
N GLU A 259 -5.67 13.47 4.75
CA GLU A 259 -6.43 13.11 3.54
C GLU A 259 -6.57 11.59 3.38
N VAL A 260 -5.56 10.83 3.80
CA VAL A 260 -5.61 9.36 3.82
C VAL A 260 -6.66 8.86 4.83
N LEU A 261 -6.71 9.46 6.02
CA LEU A 261 -7.72 9.14 7.03
C LEU A 261 -9.13 9.51 6.58
N ASP A 262 -9.30 10.67 5.93
CA ASP A 262 -10.58 11.10 5.36
C ASP A 262 -11.08 10.10 4.29
N PHE A 263 -10.18 9.65 3.41
CA PHE A 263 -10.48 8.61 2.41
C PHE A 263 -10.92 7.29 3.06
N MET A 264 -10.24 6.88 4.13
CA MET A 264 -10.57 5.66 4.88
C MET A 264 -11.92 5.77 5.60
N ALA A 265 -12.21 6.94 6.18
CA ALA A 265 -13.44 7.22 6.93
C ALA A 265 -14.68 7.28 6.03
N ASP A 266 -14.56 7.83 4.82
CA ASP A 266 -15.66 7.87 3.86
C ASP A 266 -16.10 6.44 3.47
N MET A 267 -17.36 6.13 3.78
CA MET A 267 -17.99 4.85 3.49
C MET A 267 -18.27 4.64 2.02
N HIS A 268 -18.51 5.73 1.29
CA HIS A 268 -18.88 5.67 -0.12
C HIS A 268 -17.67 5.53 -1.04
N THR A 269 -16.47 5.75 -0.51
CA THR A 269 -15.22 5.70 -1.27
C THR A 269 -15.07 4.43 -2.10
N LEU A 270 -15.38 3.26 -1.55
CA LEU A 270 -15.22 1.99 -2.28
C LEU A 270 -16.18 1.87 -3.46
N THR A 271 -17.45 2.26 -3.28
CA THR A 271 -18.45 2.28 -4.37
C THR A 271 -18.09 3.33 -5.43
N LYS A 272 -17.66 4.53 -5.00
CA LYS A 272 -17.19 5.58 -5.91
C LYS A 272 -15.98 5.12 -6.72
N LEU A 273 -15.01 4.48 -6.09
CA LEU A 273 -13.82 3.92 -6.72
C LEU A 273 -14.20 2.86 -7.77
N LYS A 274 -15.08 1.92 -7.40
CA LYS A 274 -15.63 0.90 -8.31
C LYS A 274 -16.30 1.53 -9.54
N SER A 275 -17.05 2.62 -9.37
CA SER A 275 -17.68 3.34 -10.48
C SER A 275 -16.67 4.09 -11.37
N HIS A 276 -15.65 4.69 -10.77
CA HIS A 276 -14.67 5.54 -11.46
C HIS A 276 -13.65 4.71 -12.26
N MET A 277 -13.40 3.46 -11.86
CA MET A 277 -12.34 2.62 -12.42
C MET A 277 -12.80 1.56 -13.43
N LYS A 278 -14.10 1.51 -13.81
CA LYS A 278 -14.67 0.49 -14.71
C LYS A 278 -13.96 0.31 -16.07
N MET A 279 -13.23 1.31 -16.55
CA MET A 279 -12.50 1.25 -17.83
C MET A 279 -11.06 0.70 -17.69
N CYS A 280 -10.55 0.62 -16.46
CA CYS A 280 -9.15 0.29 -16.14
C CYS A 280 -8.99 -0.96 -15.26
N SER A 281 -10.06 -1.46 -14.64
CA SER A 281 -10.05 -2.62 -13.75
C SER A 281 -10.19 -3.96 -14.49
N GLN A 282 -9.64 -5.03 -13.90
CA GLN A 282 -9.95 -6.40 -14.31
C GLN A 282 -11.19 -6.89 -13.55
N PRO A 283 -12.09 -7.68 -14.16
CA PRO A 283 -13.34 -8.13 -13.51
C PRO A 283 -13.13 -8.86 -12.18
N LEU A 284 -12.02 -9.61 -12.05
CA LEU A 284 -11.68 -10.38 -10.85
C LEU A 284 -11.24 -9.52 -9.65
N HIS A 285 -10.96 -8.23 -9.86
CA HIS A 285 -10.44 -7.32 -8.84
C HIS A 285 -11.54 -6.49 -8.16
N GLU A 286 -12.75 -6.42 -8.76
CA GLU A 286 -13.76 -5.42 -8.39
C GLU A 286 -14.19 -5.47 -6.92
N ASP A 287 -14.24 -6.66 -6.31
CA ASP A 287 -14.80 -6.86 -4.98
C ASP A 287 -13.74 -6.98 -3.87
N THR A 288 -12.45 -7.06 -4.23
CA THR A 288 -11.33 -7.24 -3.28
C THR A 288 -10.35 -6.08 -3.28
N PHE A 289 -10.20 -5.38 -4.41
CA PHE A 289 -9.25 -4.27 -4.58
C PHE A 289 -9.44 -3.17 -3.54
N GLY A 290 -10.67 -2.70 -3.34
CA GLY A 290 -10.98 -1.61 -2.40
C GLY A 290 -10.52 -1.91 -0.97
N GLY A 291 -10.67 -3.16 -0.54
CA GLY A 291 -10.16 -3.62 0.77
C GLY A 291 -8.63 -3.60 0.84
N HIS A 292 -7.94 -4.06 -0.22
CA HIS A 292 -6.48 -4.05 -0.26
C HIS A 292 -5.93 -2.63 -0.22
N LEU A 293 -6.58 -1.70 -0.94
CA LEU A 293 -6.24 -0.29 -0.93
C LEU A 293 -6.41 0.32 0.46
N LYS A 294 -7.58 0.15 1.10
CA LYS A 294 -7.83 0.71 2.44
C LYS A 294 -6.88 0.15 3.49
N VAL A 295 -6.57 -1.15 3.48
CA VAL A 295 -5.59 -1.73 4.42
C VAL A 295 -4.19 -1.18 4.16
N GLY A 296 -3.76 -1.06 2.91
CA GLY A 296 -2.45 -0.51 2.58
C GLY A 296 -2.28 0.94 3.04
N LEU A 297 -3.31 1.76 2.84
CA LEU A 297 -3.37 3.13 3.35
C LEU A 297 -3.40 3.16 4.89
N ALA A 298 -4.18 2.28 5.50
CA ALA A 298 -4.24 2.15 6.96
C ALA A 298 -2.90 1.72 7.56
N GLN A 299 -2.13 0.85 6.89
CA GLN A 299 -0.78 0.49 7.30
C GLN A 299 0.14 1.71 7.32
N ILE A 300 0.11 2.55 6.28
CA ILE A 300 0.90 3.78 6.21
C ILE A 300 0.51 4.74 7.34
N ALA A 301 -0.79 5.00 7.51
CA ALA A 301 -1.31 5.87 8.57
C ALA A 301 -0.95 5.34 9.96
N ALA A 302 -1.12 4.03 10.20
CA ALA A 302 -0.81 3.39 11.47
C ALA A 302 0.68 3.54 11.84
N VAL A 303 1.59 3.26 10.89
CA VAL A 303 3.03 3.39 11.11
C VAL A 303 3.42 4.84 11.41
N GLU A 304 2.88 5.81 10.67
CA GLU A 304 3.20 7.23 10.89
C GLU A 304 2.66 7.75 12.23
N ILE A 305 1.43 7.41 12.60
CA ILE A 305 0.85 7.78 13.90
C ILE A 305 1.67 7.15 15.04
N SER A 306 2.03 5.87 14.91
CA SER A 306 2.84 5.17 15.91
C SER A 306 4.22 5.81 16.11
N ARG A 307 4.87 6.24 15.01
CA ARG A 307 6.18 6.93 15.09
C ARG A 307 6.09 8.28 15.80
N GLY A 308 4.96 8.98 15.69
CA GLY A 308 4.71 10.24 16.40
C GLY A 308 4.22 10.06 17.85
N ASN A 309 3.83 8.84 18.24
CA ASN A 309 3.40 8.48 19.59
C ASN A 309 4.60 8.12 20.46
N HIS A 310 5.37 9.13 20.86
CA HIS A 310 6.33 8.99 21.96
C HIS A 310 5.62 9.18 23.32
N ARG A 311 5.96 10.20 24.10
CA ARG A 311 5.41 10.37 25.47
C ARG A 311 4.10 11.15 25.56
N ASP A 312 3.85 12.08 24.63
CA ASP A 312 2.72 13.02 24.74
C ASP A 312 1.56 12.72 23.77
N HIS A 313 1.59 11.58 23.07
CA HIS A 313 0.58 11.17 22.08
C HIS A 313 0.19 12.26 21.04
N LYS A 314 1.13 13.15 20.68
CA LYS A 314 0.89 14.31 19.81
C LYS A 314 0.29 13.94 18.45
N ALA A 315 0.68 12.78 17.91
CA ALA A 315 0.12 12.32 16.64
C ALA A 315 -1.36 11.95 16.78
N VAL A 316 -1.75 11.30 17.88
CA VAL A 316 -3.15 10.98 18.16
C VAL A 316 -3.96 12.26 18.35
N THR A 317 -3.47 13.23 19.11
CA THR A 317 -4.16 14.53 19.25
C THR A 317 -4.33 15.25 17.90
N ARG A 318 -3.36 15.11 16.99
CA ARG A 318 -3.41 15.72 15.65
C ARG A 318 -4.40 15.02 14.71
N TYR A 319 -4.35 13.69 14.67
CA TYR A 319 -5.05 12.90 13.65
C TYR A 319 -6.37 12.29 14.13
N LEU A 320 -6.53 12.10 15.44
CA LEU A 320 -7.70 11.56 16.11
C LEU A 320 -8.09 12.46 17.31
N PRO A 321 -8.35 13.76 17.09
CA PRO A 321 -8.59 14.72 18.18
C PRO A 321 -9.82 14.39 19.04
N TRP A 322 -10.76 13.59 18.51
CA TRP A 322 -11.97 13.15 19.20
C TRP A 322 -11.74 11.96 20.14
N LEU A 323 -10.61 11.23 20.04
CA LEU A 323 -10.42 9.96 20.75
C LEU A 323 -10.49 10.10 22.27
N TYR A 324 -9.92 11.17 22.82
CA TYR A 324 -9.90 11.43 24.27
C TYR A 324 -11.09 12.29 24.75
N HIS A 325 -12.02 12.62 23.87
CA HIS A 325 -13.25 13.32 24.22
C HIS A 325 -14.39 12.30 24.33
N PRO A 326 -14.94 12.07 25.53
CA PRO A 326 -16.04 11.13 25.67
C PRO A 326 -17.28 11.66 24.92
N PRO A 327 -18.06 10.78 24.28
CA PRO A 327 -19.35 11.15 23.73
C PRO A 327 -20.27 11.72 24.83
N SER A 328 -20.87 12.88 24.58
CA SER A 328 -21.80 13.59 25.45
C SER A 328 -23.26 13.38 25.02
N ALA A 329 -24.01 12.62 25.84
CA ALA A 329 -25.46 12.41 25.78
C ALA A 329 -26.00 11.66 24.54
N MET A 330 -26.72 10.55 24.79
CA MET A 330 -27.39 9.68 23.83
C MET A 330 -28.31 10.43 22.83
N GLN A 331 -27.72 11.00 21.78
CA GLN A 331 -28.40 11.69 20.69
C GLN A 331 -28.16 10.93 19.37
N PRO A 332 -29.12 10.92 18.43
CA PRO A 332 -28.98 10.20 17.15
C PRO A 332 -27.72 10.62 16.35
N LYS A 333 -27.33 11.89 16.45
CA LYS A 333 -26.12 12.42 15.80
C LYS A 333 -24.85 11.79 16.37
N GLU A 334 -24.78 11.69 17.68
CA GLU A 334 -23.64 11.12 18.40
C GLU A 334 -23.49 9.62 18.10
N PHE A 335 -24.60 8.89 17.95
CA PHE A 335 -24.58 7.49 17.51
C PHE A 335 -23.83 7.32 16.18
N ILE A 336 -24.17 8.11 15.16
CA ILE A 336 -23.52 8.02 13.84
C ILE A 336 -22.06 8.47 13.88
N GLU A 337 -21.73 9.50 14.65
CA GLU A 337 -20.35 9.94 14.86
C GLU A 337 -19.52 8.80 15.49
N CYS A 338 -20.03 8.13 16.52
CA CYS A 338 -19.40 6.95 17.12
C CYS A 338 -19.25 5.79 16.12
N VAL A 339 -20.26 5.50 15.28
CA VAL A 339 -20.14 4.48 14.22
C VAL A 339 -19.02 4.84 13.24
N SER A 340 -18.92 6.10 12.83
CA SER A 340 -17.85 6.59 11.95
C SER A 340 -16.46 6.42 12.59
N HIS A 341 -16.33 6.83 13.85
CA HIS A 341 -15.11 6.69 14.64
C HIS A 341 -14.68 5.23 14.75
N ILE A 342 -15.58 4.32 15.16
CA ILE A 342 -15.29 2.89 15.30
C ILE A 342 -14.91 2.24 13.97
N ARG A 343 -15.53 2.65 12.85
CA ARG A 343 -15.14 2.19 11.50
C ARG A 343 -13.72 2.62 11.14
N LEU A 344 -13.38 3.90 11.36
CA LEU A 344 -12.04 4.42 11.11
C LEU A 344 -10.98 3.69 11.95
N LEU A 345 -11.23 3.53 13.26
CA LEU A 345 -10.31 2.81 14.14
C LEU A 345 -10.18 1.34 13.74
N SER A 346 -11.25 0.71 13.27
CA SER A 346 -11.19 -0.68 12.78
C SER A 346 -10.21 -0.81 11.61
N TRP A 347 -10.28 0.08 10.62
CA TRP A 347 -9.31 0.07 9.51
C TRP A 347 -7.89 0.34 10.01
N LEU A 348 -7.72 1.31 10.93
CA LEU A 348 -6.42 1.67 11.48
C LEU A 348 -5.76 0.50 12.25
N LEU A 349 -6.54 -0.20 13.09
CA LEU A 349 -6.09 -1.40 13.80
C LEU A 349 -5.77 -2.54 12.85
N LEU A 350 -6.59 -2.74 11.82
CA LEU A 350 -6.34 -3.73 10.78
C LEU A 350 -5.03 -3.45 10.03
N GLY A 351 -4.73 -2.17 9.73
CA GLY A 351 -3.45 -1.74 9.19
C GLY A 351 -2.28 -2.02 10.14
N SER A 352 -2.43 -1.65 11.41
CA SER A 352 -1.43 -1.90 12.45
C SER A 352 -1.08 -3.38 12.61
N LEU A 353 -2.10 -4.24 12.69
CA LEU A 353 -1.95 -5.68 12.82
C LEU A 353 -1.34 -6.30 11.55
N THR A 354 -1.74 -5.82 10.37
CA THR A 354 -1.15 -6.26 9.10
C THR A 354 0.34 -5.92 9.03
N HIS A 355 0.76 -4.72 9.48
CA HIS A 355 2.16 -4.35 9.59
C HIS A 355 2.94 -5.33 10.48
N ASN A 356 2.45 -5.60 11.69
CA ASN A 356 3.10 -6.54 12.61
C ASN A 356 3.18 -7.95 11.99
N ALA A 357 2.15 -8.36 11.26
CA ALA A 357 2.10 -9.68 10.62
C ALA A 357 3.05 -9.82 9.42
N VAL A 358 3.26 -8.76 8.62
CA VAL A 358 4.14 -8.79 7.43
C VAL A 358 5.60 -8.44 7.75
N CYS A 359 5.83 -7.68 8.82
CA CYS A 359 7.14 -7.23 9.30
C CYS A 359 7.36 -7.66 10.76
N PRO A 360 7.43 -8.97 11.07
CA PRO A 360 7.54 -9.45 12.46
C PRO A 360 8.85 -9.05 13.16
N ASN A 361 9.88 -8.66 12.40
CA ASN A 361 11.19 -8.26 12.91
C ASN A 361 11.33 -6.72 13.00
N ALA A 362 10.23 -5.96 12.94
CA ALA A 362 10.26 -4.52 13.09
C ALA A 362 10.84 -4.14 14.48
N SER A 363 11.61 -3.05 14.54
CA SER A 363 12.32 -2.62 15.76
C SER A 363 11.40 -2.03 16.83
N SER A 364 10.20 -1.58 16.46
CA SER A 364 9.22 -0.95 17.35
C SER A 364 7.82 -1.45 17.00
N PRO A 365 6.94 -1.70 18.00
CA PRO A 365 5.58 -2.10 17.73
C PRO A 365 4.80 -0.96 17.07
N CYS A 366 3.98 -1.29 16.07
CA CYS A 366 3.03 -0.34 15.51
C CYS A 366 1.83 -0.22 16.46
N LEU A 367 1.74 0.92 17.15
CA LEU A 367 0.73 1.26 18.15
C LEU A 367 0.08 2.62 17.85
N PRO A 368 -0.81 2.71 16.84
CA PRO A 368 -1.42 3.96 16.45
C PRO A 368 -2.48 4.43 17.46
N ILE A 369 -3.08 3.51 18.21
CA ILE A 369 -4.01 3.80 19.31
C ILE A 369 -3.31 3.45 20.63
N PRO A 370 -2.99 4.41 21.48
CA PRO A 370 -2.42 4.18 22.80
C PRO A 370 -3.30 3.24 23.64
N LEU A 371 -2.68 2.36 24.44
CA LEU A 371 -3.43 1.39 25.26
C LEU A 371 -4.26 2.08 26.36
N ASP A 372 -3.80 3.23 26.87
CA ASP A 372 -4.52 4.05 27.85
C ASP A 372 -5.79 4.70 27.28
N ALA A 373 -5.92 4.80 25.95
CA ALA A 373 -7.15 5.23 25.28
C ALA A 373 -8.26 4.16 25.28
N GLY A 374 -7.99 2.94 25.78
CA GLY A 374 -8.93 1.82 25.74
C GLY A 374 -10.28 2.09 26.42
N SER A 375 -10.29 2.89 27.48
CA SER A 375 -11.49 3.36 28.17
C SER A 375 -12.38 4.22 27.26
N HIS A 376 -11.80 5.23 26.62
CA HIS A 376 -12.50 6.14 25.72
C HIS A 376 -13.02 5.44 24.45
N VAL A 377 -12.25 4.48 23.94
CA VAL A 377 -12.67 3.60 22.85
C VAL A 377 -13.89 2.77 23.26
N ALA A 378 -13.91 2.24 24.50
CA ALA A 378 -15.05 1.50 25.02
C ALA A 378 -16.31 2.40 25.10
N ASP A 379 -16.17 3.65 25.51
CA ASP A 379 -17.29 4.60 25.61
C ASP A 379 -17.97 4.80 24.24
N HIS A 380 -17.20 4.96 23.16
CA HIS A 380 -17.74 5.03 21.79
C HIS A 380 -18.52 3.77 21.40
N LEU A 381 -18.00 2.59 21.77
CA LEU A 381 -18.67 1.32 21.50
C LEU A 381 -19.98 1.19 22.29
N ILE A 382 -19.97 1.61 23.55
CA ILE A 382 -21.13 1.57 24.45
C ILE A 382 -22.27 2.43 23.91
N VAL A 383 -21.97 3.63 23.38
CA VAL A 383 -22.99 4.48 22.71
C VAL A 383 -23.64 3.75 21.54
N ILE A 384 -22.86 3.04 20.71
CA ILE A 384 -23.42 2.25 19.61
C ILE A 384 -24.30 1.12 20.16
N LEU A 385 -23.82 0.38 21.16
CA LEU A 385 -24.57 -0.76 21.69
C LEU A 385 -25.89 -0.33 22.36
N ILE A 386 -25.87 0.74 23.16
CA ILE A 386 -27.07 1.24 23.83
C ILE A 386 -28.05 1.88 22.83
N GLY A 387 -27.56 2.62 21.84
CA GLY A 387 -28.40 3.29 20.84
C GLY A 387 -28.95 2.35 19.75
N PHE A 388 -28.35 1.17 19.56
CA PHE A 388 -28.71 0.25 18.47
C PHE A 388 -30.20 -0.13 18.39
N PRO A 389 -30.90 -0.46 19.51
CA PRO A 389 -32.32 -0.87 19.44
C PRO A 389 -33.22 0.21 18.85
N GLU A 390 -32.92 1.49 19.11
CA GLU A 390 -33.69 2.62 18.61
C GLU A 390 -33.26 3.01 17.19
N GLN A 391 -31.96 2.98 16.90
CA GLN A 391 -31.41 3.56 15.68
C GLN A 391 -31.28 2.57 14.50
N SER A 392 -31.24 1.27 14.76
CA SER A 392 -30.94 0.22 13.74
C SER A 392 -31.88 0.20 12.54
N LYS A 393 -33.10 0.72 12.67
CA LYS A 393 -34.13 0.73 11.61
C LYS A 393 -34.03 1.94 10.68
N THR A 394 -33.17 2.91 10.99
CA THR A 394 -33.10 4.19 10.26
C THR A 394 -32.46 4.04 8.88
N SER A 395 -31.40 3.23 8.75
CA SER A 395 -30.77 2.92 7.47
C SER A 395 -29.89 1.67 7.57
N VAL A 396 -29.44 1.15 6.42
CA VAL A 396 -28.51 0.00 6.39
C VAL A 396 -27.19 0.29 7.12
N LEU A 397 -26.70 1.54 7.11
CA LEU A 397 -25.55 1.94 7.93
C LEU A 397 -25.84 1.72 9.43
N HIS A 398 -27.00 2.13 9.91
CA HIS A 398 -27.37 1.94 11.31
C HIS A 398 -27.56 0.46 11.63
N MET A 399 -28.11 -0.33 10.70
CA MET A 399 -28.22 -1.78 10.84
C MET A 399 -26.83 -2.45 10.95
N CYS A 400 -25.85 -2.02 10.16
CA CYS A 400 -24.49 -2.55 10.16
C CYS A 400 -23.61 -2.03 11.31
N SER A 401 -24.08 -1.08 12.11
CA SER A 401 -23.33 -0.55 13.26
C SER A 401 -22.92 -1.62 14.27
N LEU A 402 -23.78 -2.63 14.49
CA LEU A 402 -23.48 -3.77 15.37
C LEU A 402 -22.33 -4.62 14.80
N PHE A 403 -22.30 -4.84 13.49
CA PHE A 403 -21.17 -5.49 12.82
C PHE A 403 -19.86 -4.72 13.07
N HIS A 404 -19.89 -3.39 12.91
CA HIS A 404 -18.70 -2.55 13.12
C HIS A 404 -18.24 -2.57 14.59
N ALA A 405 -19.17 -2.56 15.55
CA ALA A 405 -18.83 -2.67 16.96
C ALA A 405 -18.13 -4.01 17.28
N PHE A 406 -18.68 -5.12 16.79
CA PHE A 406 -18.11 -6.45 17.06
C PHE A 406 -16.80 -6.72 16.28
N ILE A 407 -16.66 -6.22 15.05
CA ILE A 407 -15.39 -6.38 14.32
C ILE A 407 -14.28 -5.53 14.95
N PHE A 408 -14.62 -4.33 15.42
CA PHE A 408 -13.71 -3.51 16.19
C PHE A 408 -13.29 -4.22 17.47
N ALA A 409 -14.23 -4.78 18.22
CA ALA A 409 -13.90 -5.49 19.47
C ALA A 409 -13.00 -6.71 19.24
N GLN A 410 -13.16 -7.43 18.12
CA GLN A 410 -12.22 -8.47 17.68
C GLN A 410 -10.82 -7.88 17.44
N LEU A 411 -10.73 -6.84 16.61
CA LEU A 411 -9.48 -6.17 16.26
C LEU A 411 -8.76 -5.59 17.49
N TRP A 412 -9.48 -4.94 18.39
CA TRP A 412 -8.96 -4.38 19.63
C TRP A 412 -8.37 -5.46 20.54
N THR A 413 -9.07 -6.59 20.69
CA THR A 413 -8.60 -7.71 21.49
C THR A 413 -7.30 -8.28 20.93
N VAL A 414 -7.25 -8.55 19.63
CA VAL A 414 -6.04 -9.07 18.96
C VAL A 414 -4.91 -8.01 18.98
N TYR A 415 -5.23 -6.73 18.82
CA TYR A 415 -4.28 -5.62 18.90
C TYR A 415 -3.60 -5.53 20.27
N CYS A 416 -4.37 -5.57 21.36
CA CYS A 416 -3.82 -5.61 22.71
C CYS A 416 -2.92 -6.83 22.92
N GLU A 417 -3.36 -7.99 22.44
CA GLU A 417 -2.58 -9.24 22.54
C GLU A 417 -1.26 -9.19 21.76
N GLN A 418 -1.28 -8.71 20.51
CA GLN A 418 -0.05 -8.57 19.72
C GLN A 418 0.89 -7.52 20.32
N SER A 419 0.35 -6.47 20.93
CA SER A 419 1.14 -5.46 21.66
C SER A 419 1.87 -6.07 22.85
N ALA A 420 1.24 -7.02 23.54
CA ALA A 420 1.80 -7.72 24.69
C ALA A 420 3.01 -8.61 24.34
N VAL A 421 3.14 -9.03 23.07
CA VAL A 421 4.19 -9.93 22.57
C VAL A 421 5.33 -9.17 21.86
N ALA A 422 5.07 -7.96 21.36
CA ALA A 422 5.96 -7.24 20.46
C ALA A 422 7.11 -6.44 21.13
N THR A 423 7.16 -6.33 22.46
CA THR A 423 8.23 -5.59 23.14
C THR A 423 9.48 -6.46 23.28
N ASN A 424 10.67 -5.94 22.95
CA ASN A 424 11.95 -6.62 23.15
C ASN A 424 12.71 -5.96 24.33
N VAL A 425 12.88 -6.71 25.43
CA VAL A 425 13.83 -6.51 26.54
C VAL A 425 13.47 -5.52 27.69
N GLN A 426 13.84 -5.95 28.91
CA GLN A 426 13.84 -5.33 30.26
C GLN A 426 12.51 -4.99 30.95
N SER A 427 11.48 -4.50 30.26
CA SER A 427 10.15 -4.20 30.86
C SER A 427 8.98 -4.98 30.22
N GLN A 428 9.30 -6.04 29.47
CA GLN A 428 8.34 -6.89 28.75
C GLN A 428 7.17 -7.35 29.64
N ASN A 429 7.45 -7.81 30.87
CA ASN A 429 6.41 -8.39 31.72
C ASN A 429 5.38 -7.35 32.18
N GLU A 430 5.80 -6.13 32.54
CA GLU A 430 4.88 -5.07 32.97
C GLU A 430 4.04 -4.54 31.81
N PHE A 431 4.65 -4.31 30.65
CA PHE A 431 3.93 -3.84 29.46
C PHE A 431 2.98 -4.91 28.92
N SER A 432 3.42 -6.17 28.88
CA SER A 432 2.61 -7.32 28.46
C SER A 432 1.39 -7.49 29.38
N PHE A 433 1.58 -7.39 30.69
CA PHE A 433 0.50 -7.44 31.65
C PHE A 433 -0.47 -6.27 31.49
N THR A 434 0.05 -5.06 31.27
CA THR A 434 -0.77 -3.85 31.03
C THR A 434 -1.66 -4.03 29.80
N ALA A 435 -1.11 -4.48 28.67
CA ALA A 435 -1.89 -4.67 27.44
C ALA A 435 -3.01 -5.71 27.60
N ILE A 436 -2.74 -6.82 28.30
CA ILE A 436 -3.76 -7.83 28.61
C ILE A 436 -4.83 -7.25 29.55
N LEU A 437 -4.43 -6.51 30.58
CA LEU A 437 -5.36 -5.86 31.50
C LEU A 437 -6.25 -4.82 30.79
N THR A 438 -5.68 -3.99 29.91
CA THR A 438 -6.45 -3.03 29.09
C THR A 438 -7.54 -3.72 28.29
N ALA A 439 -7.24 -4.86 27.67
CA ALA A 439 -8.25 -5.63 26.94
C ALA A 439 -9.35 -6.18 27.85
N LEU A 440 -8.99 -6.69 29.04
CA LEU A 440 -9.97 -7.17 30.02
C LEU A 440 -10.83 -6.04 30.59
N GLU A 441 -10.24 -4.87 30.85
CA GLU A 441 -10.95 -3.68 31.29
C GLU A 441 -11.95 -3.23 30.22
N PHE A 442 -11.52 -3.15 28.96
CA PHE A 442 -12.40 -2.86 27.82
C PHE A 442 -13.63 -3.80 27.83
N TRP A 443 -13.42 -5.11 27.94
CA TRP A 443 -14.52 -6.07 27.97
C TRP A 443 -15.38 -5.99 29.22
N SER A 444 -14.82 -5.62 30.38
CA SER A 444 -15.60 -5.40 31.60
C SER A 444 -16.61 -4.24 31.46
N ARG A 445 -16.27 -3.22 30.66
CA ARG A 445 -17.14 -2.07 30.37
C ARG A 445 -18.16 -2.37 29.26
N VAL A 446 -17.75 -3.10 28.23
CA VAL A 446 -18.58 -3.38 27.05
C VAL A 446 -19.62 -4.48 27.31
N THR A 447 -19.25 -5.53 28.05
CA THR A 447 -20.12 -6.71 28.26
C THR A 447 -21.49 -6.37 28.89
N PRO A 448 -21.61 -5.48 29.89
CA PRO A 448 -22.91 -5.03 30.40
C PRO A 448 -23.85 -4.48 29.33
N SER A 449 -23.33 -3.73 28.35
CA SER A 449 -24.15 -3.18 27.25
C SER A 449 -24.61 -4.27 26.27
N ILE A 450 -23.80 -5.31 26.06
CA ILE A 450 -24.19 -6.51 25.29
C ILE A 450 -25.32 -7.26 26.01
N LEU A 451 -25.22 -7.44 27.32
CA LEU A 451 -26.27 -8.06 28.12
C LEU A 451 -27.59 -7.27 28.06
N GLN A 452 -27.51 -5.94 28.15
CA GLN A 452 -28.67 -5.07 28.02
C GLN A 452 -29.34 -5.20 26.65
N LEU A 453 -28.55 -5.28 25.56
CA LEU A 453 -29.05 -5.53 24.22
C LEU A 453 -29.78 -6.88 24.12
N MET A 454 -29.21 -7.93 24.70
CA MET A 454 -29.82 -9.25 24.73
C MET A 454 -31.13 -9.26 25.53
N ALA A 455 -31.27 -8.41 26.56
CA ALA A 455 -32.50 -8.30 27.33
C ALA A 455 -33.68 -7.64 26.57
N HIS A 456 -33.44 -7.02 25.41
CA HIS A 456 -34.44 -6.17 24.76
C HIS A 456 -35.60 -6.93 24.08
N ASN A 457 -35.32 -7.89 23.20
CA ASN A 457 -36.33 -8.75 22.57
C ASN A 457 -35.70 -10.02 21.95
N LYS A 458 -36.53 -11.02 21.60
CA LYS A 458 -36.06 -12.31 21.05
C LYS A 458 -35.22 -12.19 19.78
N VAL A 459 -35.60 -11.30 18.85
CA VAL A 459 -34.85 -11.11 17.59
C VAL A 459 -33.48 -10.50 17.87
N MET A 460 -33.40 -9.59 18.84
CA MET A 460 -32.16 -8.97 19.30
C MET A 460 -31.24 -9.99 19.98
N VAL A 461 -31.79 -10.91 20.79
CA VAL A 461 -31.03 -12.00 21.41
C VAL A 461 -30.29 -12.80 20.34
N GLU A 462 -31.00 -13.25 19.30
CA GLU A 462 -30.39 -14.09 18.26
C GLU A 462 -29.33 -13.32 17.46
N MET A 463 -29.63 -12.08 17.08
CA MET A 463 -28.70 -11.21 16.34
C MET A 463 -27.42 -10.93 17.14
N VAL A 464 -27.55 -10.56 18.42
CA VAL A 464 -26.39 -10.30 19.29
C VAL A 464 -25.60 -11.58 19.53
N CYS A 465 -26.26 -12.71 19.77
CA CYS A 465 -25.59 -13.99 19.93
C CYS A 465 -24.83 -14.42 18.66
N LEU A 466 -25.38 -14.18 17.47
CA LEU A 466 -24.67 -14.39 16.20
C LEU A 466 -23.34 -13.62 16.18
N HIS A 467 -23.34 -12.35 16.55
CA HIS A 467 -22.13 -11.53 16.58
C HIS A 467 -21.14 -11.97 17.67
N VAL A 468 -21.61 -12.31 18.87
CA VAL A 468 -20.75 -12.82 19.95
C VAL A 468 -20.12 -14.16 19.56
N ILE A 469 -20.89 -15.09 18.99
CA ILE A 469 -20.37 -16.39 18.50
C ILE A 469 -19.32 -16.16 17.42
N SER A 470 -19.58 -15.27 16.45
CA SER A 470 -18.59 -14.91 15.42
C SER A 470 -17.32 -14.27 15.98
N LEU A 471 -17.44 -13.44 17.03
CA LEU A 471 -16.31 -12.90 17.78
C LEU A 471 -15.49 -14.02 18.44
N MET A 472 -16.16 -14.97 19.11
CA MET A 472 -15.49 -16.11 19.76
C MET A 472 -14.76 -17.00 18.74
N GLU A 473 -15.37 -17.28 17.59
CA GLU A 473 -14.73 -18.04 16.50
C GLU A 473 -13.50 -17.32 15.96
N ALA A 474 -13.59 -16.00 15.75
CA ALA A 474 -12.47 -15.18 15.27
C ALA A 474 -11.29 -15.20 16.24
N LEU A 475 -11.55 -15.02 17.54
CA LEU A 475 -10.51 -15.06 18.57
C LEU A 475 -9.92 -16.47 18.73
N GLN A 476 -10.74 -17.51 18.56
CA GLN A 476 -10.28 -18.90 18.55
C GLN A 476 -9.39 -19.19 17.32
N GLU A 477 -9.76 -18.72 16.12
CA GLU A 477 -8.93 -18.84 14.90
C GLU A 477 -7.57 -18.18 15.08
N CYS A 478 -7.51 -17.05 15.81
CA CYS A 478 -6.27 -16.35 16.15
C CYS A 478 -5.48 -16.99 17.30
N ASN A 479 -5.97 -18.07 17.92
CA ASN A 479 -5.42 -18.68 19.14
C ASN A 479 -5.25 -17.67 20.29
N SER A 480 -6.25 -16.81 20.51
CA SER A 480 -6.17 -15.75 21.51
C SER A 480 -6.15 -16.30 22.94
N THR A 481 -5.17 -15.86 23.72
CA THR A 481 -5.03 -16.12 25.16
C THR A 481 -6.01 -15.30 25.99
N ILE A 482 -6.37 -14.09 25.52
CA ILE A 482 -7.38 -13.24 26.17
C ILE A 482 -8.75 -13.91 26.06
N PHE A 483 -9.06 -14.55 24.93
CA PHE A 483 -10.30 -15.31 24.76
C PHE A 483 -10.49 -16.37 25.85
N VAL A 484 -9.45 -17.12 26.20
CA VAL A 484 -9.51 -18.13 27.28
C VAL A 484 -10.01 -17.54 28.60
N LYS A 485 -9.61 -16.30 28.90
CA LYS A 485 -10.03 -15.58 30.10
C LYS A 485 -11.47 -15.05 30.03
N LEU A 486 -12.00 -14.80 28.83
CA LEU A 486 -13.35 -14.26 28.60
C LEU A 486 -14.42 -15.36 28.50
N ILE A 487 -14.05 -16.59 28.14
CA ILE A 487 -14.98 -17.73 28.01
C ILE A 487 -15.86 -17.93 29.24
N PRO A 488 -15.34 -17.94 30.49
CA PRO A 488 -16.17 -18.14 31.68
C PRO A 488 -17.29 -17.11 31.85
N MET A 489 -17.13 -15.91 31.25
CA MET A 489 -18.12 -14.84 31.28
C MET A 489 -19.13 -14.97 30.14
N TRP A 490 -18.66 -15.19 28.91
CA TRP A 490 -19.53 -15.19 27.73
C TRP A 490 -20.31 -16.49 27.51
N LEU A 491 -19.74 -17.63 27.89
CA LEU A 491 -20.39 -18.91 27.66
C LEU A 491 -21.71 -19.04 28.45
N PRO A 492 -21.77 -18.71 29.76
CA PRO A 492 -23.04 -18.72 30.51
C PRO A 492 -24.04 -17.69 29.97
N MET A 493 -23.54 -16.52 29.55
CA MET A 493 -24.37 -15.47 28.94
C MET A 493 -25.13 -15.99 27.71
N ILE A 494 -24.45 -16.70 26.79
CA ILE A 494 -25.09 -17.27 25.59
C ILE A 494 -25.96 -18.49 25.95
N GLN A 495 -25.48 -19.37 26.83
CA GLN A 495 -26.19 -20.60 27.23
C GLN A 495 -27.53 -20.31 27.91
N SER A 496 -27.60 -19.25 28.73
CA SER A 496 -28.87 -18.81 29.34
C SER A 496 -29.96 -18.46 28.31
N ASN A 497 -29.54 -18.14 27.07
CA ASN A 497 -30.40 -17.77 25.96
C ASN A 497 -30.50 -18.84 24.87
N ILE A 498 -30.02 -20.06 25.11
CA ILE A 498 -29.89 -21.11 24.07
C ILE A 498 -31.21 -21.46 23.37
N LYS A 499 -32.33 -21.36 24.09
CA LYS A 499 -33.69 -21.61 23.58
C LYS A 499 -34.14 -20.60 22.51
N HIS A 500 -33.47 -19.46 22.41
CA HIS A 500 -33.73 -18.41 21.43
C HIS A 500 -32.80 -18.47 20.21
N LEU A 501 -31.86 -19.43 20.17
CA LEU A 501 -30.90 -19.57 19.09
C LEU A 501 -31.38 -20.57 18.05
N SER A 502 -31.18 -20.27 16.76
CA SER A 502 -31.31 -21.24 15.68
C SER A 502 -30.34 -22.43 15.85
N ALA A 503 -30.71 -23.58 15.29
CA ALA A 503 -29.90 -24.81 15.34
C ALA A 503 -28.48 -24.59 14.78
N GLY A 504 -28.33 -23.76 13.74
CA GLY A 504 -27.03 -23.41 13.18
C GLY A 504 -26.10 -22.68 14.16
N LEU A 505 -26.65 -21.75 14.96
CA LEU A 505 -25.89 -21.05 16.00
C LEU A 505 -25.54 -21.97 17.17
N GLN A 506 -26.44 -22.86 17.56
CA GLN A 506 -26.18 -23.86 18.59
C GLN A 506 -25.03 -24.80 18.20
N LEU A 507 -24.99 -25.27 16.95
CA LEU A 507 -23.90 -26.10 16.43
C LEU A 507 -22.55 -25.37 16.44
N ARG A 508 -22.53 -24.11 16.03
CA ARG A 508 -21.32 -23.26 16.08
C ARG A 508 -20.82 -23.08 17.51
N LEU A 509 -21.73 -22.80 18.45
CA LEU A 509 -21.39 -22.70 19.87
C LEU A 509 -20.79 -24.00 20.43
N GLN A 510 -21.37 -25.15 20.05
CA GLN A 510 -20.87 -26.47 20.46
C GLN A 510 -19.46 -26.73 19.90
N ALA A 511 -19.20 -26.36 18.65
CA ALA A 511 -17.86 -26.49 18.05
C ALA A 511 -16.81 -25.67 18.82
N ILE A 512 -17.16 -24.45 19.23
CA ILE A 512 -16.28 -23.60 20.05
C ILE A 512 -15.97 -24.28 21.38
N GLN A 513 -16.98 -24.80 22.08
CA GLN A 513 -16.82 -25.49 23.37
C GLN A 513 -15.89 -26.70 23.25
N ASN A 514 -16.07 -27.53 22.22
CA ASN A 514 -15.22 -28.70 21.98
C ASN A 514 -13.76 -28.30 21.78
N ASN A 515 -13.51 -27.25 20.99
CA ASN A 515 -12.17 -26.75 20.71
C ASN A 515 -11.49 -26.11 21.93
N VAL A 516 -12.25 -25.43 22.81
CA VAL A 516 -11.74 -24.83 24.06
C VAL A 516 -11.24 -25.90 25.02
N ASN A 517 -11.98 -27.01 25.13
CA ASN A 517 -11.58 -28.15 25.96
C ASN A 517 -10.26 -28.77 25.47
N HIS A 518 -10.03 -28.79 24.14
CA HIS A 518 -8.77 -29.24 23.56
C HIS A 518 -7.61 -28.23 23.70
N HIS A 519 -7.89 -26.93 23.66
CA HIS A 519 -6.88 -25.87 23.84
C HIS A 519 -6.34 -25.80 25.27
N SER A 520 -7.22 -25.96 26.26
CA SER A 520 -6.85 -26.00 27.69
C SER A 520 -5.89 -27.14 28.04
N LEU A 521 -5.85 -28.20 27.21
CA LEU A 521 -4.93 -29.33 27.35
C LEU A 521 -3.57 -29.12 26.65
N ARG A 522 -3.43 -28.08 25.80
CA ARG A 522 -2.23 -27.82 24.99
C ARG A 522 -1.35 -26.68 25.50
N THR A 523 -1.80 -25.88 26.47
CA THR A 523 -1.04 -24.76 27.01
C THR A 523 0.07 -25.24 27.96
N LEU A 524 1.19 -25.72 27.42
CA LEU A 524 2.47 -25.58 28.10
C LEU A 524 3.01 -24.17 27.84
N PRO A 525 3.42 -23.42 28.89
CA PRO A 525 3.97 -22.08 28.72
C PRO A 525 5.39 -22.19 28.14
N GLY A 526 5.62 -21.60 26.95
CA GLY A 526 6.98 -21.46 26.43
C GLY A 526 7.17 -21.38 24.91
N SER A 527 6.16 -21.67 24.07
CA SER A 527 6.37 -21.51 22.63
C SER A 527 6.15 -20.05 22.22
N GLY A 528 7.23 -19.35 21.85
CA GLY A 528 7.14 -18.08 21.12
C GLY A 528 6.23 -18.19 19.89
N GLN A 529 5.84 -17.06 19.29
CA GLN A 529 4.96 -17.03 18.10
C GLN A 529 5.36 -18.11 17.10
N SER A 530 4.58 -19.20 17.06
CA SER A 530 4.85 -20.29 16.13
C SER A 530 4.55 -19.79 14.73
N SER A 531 5.27 -20.30 13.72
CA SER A 531 4.99 -20.00 12.31
C SER A 531 3.52 -20.26 11.93
N ALA A 532 2.89 -21.23 12.60
CA ALA A 532 1.47 -21.54 12.49
C ALA A 532 0.56 -20.43 13.05
N GLY A 533 0.90 -19.84 14.20
CA GLY A 533 0.15 -18.72 14.79
C GLY A 533 0.16 -17.47 13.90
N LEU A 534 1.32 -17.14 13.32
CA LEU A 534 1.44 -16.01 12.39
C LEU A 534 0.65 -16.25 11.08
N ALA A 535 0.62 -17.49 10.59
CA ALA A 535 -0.17 -17.85 9.41
C ALA A 535 -1.67 -17.73 9.67
N ALA A 536 -2.15 -18.18 10.83
CA ALA A 536 -3.54 -18.04 11.25
C ALA A 536 -3.95 -16.57 11.37
N LEU A 537 -3.11 -15.74 12.02
CA LEU A 537 -3.34 -14.30 12.11
C LEU A 537 -3.46 -13.65 10.73
N ARG A 538 -2.54 -13.93 9.79
CA ARG A 538 -2.59 -13.38 8.42
C ARG A 538 -3.86 -13.75 7.69
N LYS A 539 -4.28 -15.01 7.78
CA LYS A 539 -5.53 -15.49 7.18
C LYS A 539 -6.74 -14.77 7.78
N TRP A 540 -6.79 -14.63 9.10
CA TRP A 540 -7.87 -13.91 9.77
C TRP A 540 -7.91 -12.43 9.36
N LEU A 541 -6.75 -11.75 9.28
CA LEU A 541 -6.66 -10.36 8.84
C LEU A 541 -7.19 -10.17 7.40
N GLN A 542 -6.86 -11.09 6.48
CA GLN A 542 -7.39 -11.10 5.12
C GLN A 542 -8.92 -11.28 5.11
N CYS A 543 -9.45 -12.19 5.93
CA CYS A 543 -10.89 -12.38 6.07
C CYS A 543 -11.60 -11.15 6.68
N ALA A 544 -11.00 -10.53 7.69
CA ALA A 544 -11.52 -9.32 8.33
C ALA A 544 -11.56 -8.13 7.36
N GLN A 545 -10.46 -7.92 6.61
CA GLN A 545 -10.39 -6.95 5.52
C GLN A 545 -11.54 -7.15 4.53
N PHE A 546 -11.72 -8.38 4.03
CA PHE A 546 -12.74 -8.67 3.03
C PHE A 546 -14.14 -8.39 3.58
N LYS A 547 -14.46 -8.87 4.79
CA LYS A 547 -15.76 -8.62 5.43
C LYS A 547 -16.03 -7.13 5.63
N MET A 548 -15.05 -6.37 6.11
CA MET A 548 -15.18 -4.93 6.33
C MET A 548 -15.44 -4.18 5.01
N ALA A 549 -14.69 -4.48 3.95
CA ALA A 549 -14.88 -3.87 2.64
C ALA A 549 -16.27 -4.19 2.07
N GLN A 550 -16.72 -5.45 2.16
CA GLN A 550 -18.02 -5.88 1.67
C GLN A 550 -19.18 -5.19 2.39
N VAL A 551 -19.13 -5.09 3.73
CA VAL A 551 -20.17 -4.41 4.50
C VAL A 551 -20.23 -2.91 4.16
N GLU A 552 -19.09 -2.25 3.94
CA GLU A 552 -19.08 -0.85 3.51
C GLU A 552 -19.69 -0.66 2.12
N ILE A 553 -19.36 -1.52 1.15
CA ILE A 553 -19.94 -1.47 -0.20
C ILE A 553 -21.46 -1.66 -0.13
N GLN A 554 -21.93 -2.68 0.59
CA GLN A 554 -23.36 -2.96 0.75
C GLN A 554 -24.09 -1.80 1.45
N SER A 555 -23.50 -1.24 2.51
CA SER A 555 -24.06 -0.10 3.24
C SER A 555 -24.15 1.15 2.37
N SER A 556 -23.12 1.40 1.56
CA SER A 556 -23.05 2.52 0.63
C SER A 556 -24.05 2.38 -0.52
N GLU A 557 -24.14 1.21 -1.14
CA GLU A 557 -25.09 0.93 -2.23
C GLU A 557 -26.53 1.07 -1.74
N ALA A 558 -26.85 0.50 -0.58
CA ALA A 558 -28.17 0.64 0.01
C ALA A 558 -28.51 2.11 0.32
N ALA A 559 -27.57 2.89 0.87
CA ALA A 559 -27.80 4.31 1.11
C ALA A 559 -28.07 5.10 -0.18
N SER A 560 -27.36 4.78 -1.27
CA SER A 560 -27.52 5.45 -2.58
C SER A 560 -28.85 5.13 -3.28
N GLN A 561 -29.49 3.99 -2.98
CA GLN A 561 -30.80 3.63 -3.54
C GLN A 561 -31.96 4.43 -2.92
N PHE A 562 -31.80 4.90 -1.68
CA PHE A 562 -32.85 5.67 -0.98
C PHE A 562 -32.71 7.18 -1.16
N TYR A 563 -31.53 7.68 -1.52
CA TYR A 563 -31.28 9.08 -1.87
C TYR A 563 -30.39 9.13 -3.12
N PRO A 564 -30.97 9.18 -4.33
CA PRO A 564 -30.18 9.41 -5.53
C PRO A 564 -29.51 10.79 -5.42
N LEU A 565 -28.17 10.80 -5.52
CA LEU A 565 -27.33 12.00 -5.56
C LEU A 565 -27.67 12.91 -6.75
#